data_AF-A0A2G8K8Q9-F1
#
_entry.id   AF-A0A2G8K8Q9-F1
#
_cell.length_a   1.000
_cell.length_b   1.000
_cell.length_c   1.000
_cell.angle_alpha   90.00
_cell.angle_beta   90.00
_cell.angle_gamma   90.00
#
_symmetry.space_group_name_H-M   'P 1'
#
loop_
_entity.id
_entity.type
_entity.pdbx_description
1 polymer ?
#
loop_
_entity_poly.entity_id
_entity_poly.type
_entity_poly.pdbx_seq_one_letter_code
_entity_poly.pdbx_strand_id
1 'polypeptide(L)'
;MMLLLLLLSQLTPASACLSSPSKAYIAIFARDMPQHFPQRHLKRGQPLASFIPTVMQVVEEKELMVCSPSNSEKAKAEDIVQRARNRFNIVLPRAVEFVFLTRRNFVEAKTYPVLTLLGQSLGSVVLGFEALSKFVPDIYIDSMGYAFTLPLFKYVGGCKVACYTHYPTISLDMLSLVSKRTVSYNNQGFVAHNPILSRFKVLYYKLFALLYGFVGARADVVMVNSSWTYGHISSLWGKPSCTSVVYPPCDTKEFLSIKGIPDDEKTVKSIVSIAQFRPEKDHKLQIRSFANFLKRLSESEKEEVKLELIGSCRNAEDQSRVDELKALSEELGVNERVDFLLSVPFDVLKIA
;
A
#
# COMPACT_ATOMS: atom_id res chain seq x y z
N MET A 1 4.20 -3.22 6.99
CA MET A 1 4.03 -3.07 8.46
C MET A 1 2.60 -3.32 8.90
N MET A 2 1.66 -2.38 8.74
CA MET A 2 0.26 -2.48 9.18
C MET A 2 -0.44 -3.81 8.84
N LEU A 3 -0.33 -4.26 7.59
CA LEU A 3 -0.98 -5.50 7.16
C LEU A 3 -0.36 -6.75 7.79
N LEU A 4 0.94 -6.75 8.02
CA LEU A 4 1.61 -7.85 8.71
C LEU A 4 1.36 -7.80 10.21
N LEU A 5 1.31 -6.61 10.82
CA LEU A 5 0.87 -6.44 12.21
C LEU A 5 -0.59 -6.90 12.38
N LEU A 6 -1.45 -6.69 11.37
CA LEU A 6 -2.80 -7.25 11.34
C LEU A 6 -2.81 -8.77 11.17
N LEU A 7 -2.00 -9.33 10.25
CA LEU A 7 -1.86 -10.78 10.10
C LEU A 7 -1.36 -11.42 11.41
N LEU A 8 -0.40 -10.77 12.08
CA LEU A 8 0.10 -11.13 13.41
C LEU A 8 -0.98 -10.98 14.49
N SER A 9 -1.82 -9.95 14.45
CA SER A 9 -2.88 -9.76 15.46
C SER A 9 -4.06 -10.74 15.28
N GLN A 10 -4.19 -11.39 14.13
CA GLN A 10 -5.15 -12.48 13.91
C GLN A 10 -4.65 -13.84 14.43
N LEU A 11 -3.39 -13.93 14.89
CA LEU A 11 -2.88 -15.13 15.54
C LEU A 11 -3.52 -15.25 16.92
N THR A 12 -4.47 -16.16 17.07
CA THR A 12 -4.97 -16.57 18.39
C THR A 12 -3.84 -17.25 19.13
N PRO A 13 -3.61 -16.98 20.44
CA PRO A 13 -2.69 -17.79 21.21
C PRO A 13 -3.29 -19.20 21.32
N ALA A 14 -2.92 -20.08 20.40
CA ALA A 14 -3.10 -21.51 20.62
C ALA A 14 -2.17 -21.88 21.78
N SER A 15 -2.76 -22.36 22.87
CA SER A 15 -2.08 -22.92 24.02
C SER A 15 -0.98 -23.90 23.56
N ALA A 16 0.28 -23.49 23.61
CA ALA A 16 1.40 -24.35 23.24
C ALA A 16 2.46 -24.31 24.34
N CYS A 17 2.24 -25.15 25.33
CA CYS A 17 3.32 -25.76 26.09
C CYS A 17 4.05 -26.69 25.12
N LEU A 18 5.25 -26.32 24.65
CA LEU A 18 6.16 -27.23 23.92
C LEU A 18 7.57 -26.63 23.92
N SER A 19 8.44 -27.24 24.71
CA SER A 19 9.88 -27.01 24.77
C SER A 19 10.59 -27.69 23.58
N SER A 20 11.21 -26.92 22.68
CA SER A 20 12.26 -27.39 21.76
C SER A 20 13.22 -26.24 21.38
N PRO A 21 14.55 -26.45 21.29
CA PRO A 21 15.55 -25.38 21.46
C PRO A 21 16.21 -24.82 20.19
N SER A 22 15.57 -24.87 19.01
CA SER A 22 16.11 -24.23 17.80
C SER A 22 15.27 -23.02 17.40
N LYS A 23 15.70 -21.84 17.83
CA LYS A 23 15.10 -20.54 17.48
C LYS A 23 15.17 -20.31 15.97
N ALA A 24 14.02 -20.19 15.32
CA ALA A 24 13.93 -19.82 13.92
C ALA A 24 13.38 -18.40 13.79
N TYR A 25 13.91 -17.63 12.85
CA TYR A 25 13.70 -16.19 12.77
C TYR A 25 13.12 -15.77 11.41
N ILE A 26 12.21 -14.81 11.46
CA ILE A 26 11.60 -14.22 10.27
C ILE A 26 12.09 -12.79 10.12
N ALA A 27 12.80 -12.46 9.02
CA ALA A 27 13.14 -11.06 8.73
C ALA A 27 12.16 -10.46 7.72
N ILE A 28 11.62 -9.29 8.05
CA ILE A 28 10.69 -8.56 7.19
C ILE A 28 11.25 -7.19 6.85
N PHE A 29 11.32 -6.84 5.57
CA PHE A 29 11.43 -5.42 5.22
C PHE A 29 10.09 -4.72 5.41
N ALA A 30 10.09 -3.68 6.25
CA ALA A 30 8.91 -2.89 6.56
C ALA A 30 9.20 -1.39 6.40
N ARG A 31 8.27 -0.65 5.78
CA ARG A 31 8.38 0.80 5.57
C ARG A 31 7.74 1.49 6.76
N ASP A 32 8.31 2.61 7.15
CA ASP A 32 7.50 3.73 7.64
C ASP A 32 6.60 4.21 6.48
N MET A 33 5.35 3.75 6.46
CA MET A 33 4.44 3.95 5.33
C MET A 33 3.88 5.38 5.27
N PRO A 34 3.95 6.04 4.11
CA PRO A 34 2.86 6.87 3.59
C PRO A 34 1.80 5.96 2.96
N GLN A 35 0.54 6.12 3.36
CA GLN A 35 -0.61 5.26 3.00
C GLN A 35 -0.91 5.34 1.49
N HIS A 36 -1.31 4.24 0.84
CA HIS A 36 -1.94 4.21 -0.49
C HIS A 36 -2.87 2.97 -0.62
N PHE A 37 -4.12 3.19 -1.04
CA PHE A 37 -5.13 2.17 -1.39
C PHE A 37 -5.90 2.63 -2.62
N PRO A 38 -6.14 1.77 -3.62
CA PRO A 38 -7.23 1.85 -4.60
C PRO A 38 -8.19 0.63 -4.51
N GLN A 39 -9.47 0.89 -4.77
CA GLN A 39 -10.55 -0.09 -5.01
C GLN A 39 -10.68 -0.32 -6.55
N ARG A 40 -11.29 -1.36 -7.18
CA ARG A 40 -12.60 -2.02 -6.99
C ARG A 40 -12.75 -3.27 -7.93
N HIS A 41 -13.85 -4.01 -7.75
CA HIS A 41 -14.51 -5.11 -8.51
C HIS A 41 -14.13 -6.58 -8.24
N LEU A 42 -15.10 -7.28 -7.62
CA LEU A 42 -15.10 -8.70 -7.28
C LEU A 42 -15.60 -9.58 -8.44
N LYS A 43 -14.90 -10.69 -8.68
CA LYS A 43 -15.54 -11.97 -9.06
C LYS A 43 -14.96 -13.07 -8.17
N ARG A 44 -15.85 -13.87 -7.58
CA ARG A 44 -15.54 -14.97 -6.64
C ARG A 44 -15.14 -16.24 -7.39
N GLY A 45 -14.24 -16.99 -6.76
CA GLY A 45 -14.23 -18.45 -6.79
C GLY A 45 -12.90 -19.07 -7.19
N GLN A 46 -12.02 -19.33 -6.21
CA GLN A 46 -11.15 -20.51 -6.15
C GLN A 46 -10.82 -20.86 -4.68
N PRO A 47 -10.57 -22.14 -4.32
CA PRO A 47 -10.60 -22.61 -2.93
C PRO A 47 -9.35 -22.20 -2.14
N LEU A 48 -9.59 -21.65 -0.95
CA LEU A 48 -8.62 -21.00 -0.06
C LEU A 48 -7.97 -21.96 0.98
N ALA A 49 -8.15 -23.27 0.86
CA ALA A 49 -8.33 -24.11 2.04
C ALA A 49 -7.08 -24.68 2.73
N SER A 50 -5.85 -24.55 2.21
CA SER A 50 -4.72 -25.29 2.80
C SER A 50 -3.46 -24.50 3.19
N PHE A 51 -3.34 -23.20 2.87
CA PHE A 51 -2.01 -22.55 2.92
C PHE A 51 -1.88 -21.30 3.80
N ILE A 52 -2.93 -20.47 3.93
CA ILE A 52 -2.93 -19.38 4.93
C ILE A 52 -2.67 -19.92 6.35
N PRO A 53 -3.24 -21.08 6.77
CA PRO A 53 -2.91 -21.68 8.05
C PRO A 53 -1.42 -21.97 8.20
N THR A 54 -0.70 -22.40 7.16
CA THR A 54 0.72 -22.76 7.24
C THR A 54 1.62 -21.55 7.46
N VAL A 55 1.38 -20.43 6.77
CA VAL A 55 2.15 -19.19 7.00
C VAL A 55 1.83 -18.60 8.38
N MET A 56 0.56 -18.66 8.80
CA MET A 56 0.15 -18.17 10.13
C MET A 56 0.72 -19.04 11.26
N GLN A 57 0.68 -20.36 11.12
CA GLN A 57 1.24 -21.32 12.07
C GLN A 57 2.77 -21.18 12.20
N VAL A 58 3.48 -20.95 11.09
CA VAL A 58 4.92 -20.72 11.11
C VAL A 58 5.29 -19.39 11.78
N VAL A 59 4.44 -18.38 11.67
CA VAL A 59 4.61 -17.10 12.38
C VAL A 59 4.24 -17.24 13.87
N GLU A 60 3.34 -18.16 14.22
CA GLU A 60 3.02 -18.49 15.61
C GLU A 60 4.17 -19.18 16.37
N GLU A 61 5.00 -19.97 15.69
CA GLU A 61 6.05 -20.76 16.33
C GLU A 61 7.44 -20.08 16.36
N LYS A 62 7.61 -18.91 15.71
CA LYS A 62 8.93 -18.29 15.46
C LYS A 62 9.10 -16.90 16.08
N GLU A 63 10.36 -16.52 16.33
CA GLU A 63 10.73 -15.16 16.75
C GLU A 63 10.69 -14.21 15.52
N LEU A 64 10.04 -13.06 15.67
CA LEU A 64 9.80 -12.12 14.58
C LEU A 64 10.79 -10.95 14.63
N MET A 65 11.48 -10.72 13.51
CA MET A 65 12.40 -9.61 13.33
C MET A 65 11.96 -8.69 12.20
N VAL A 66 11.84 -7.40 12.49
CA VAL A 66 11.42 -6.39 11.52
C VAL A 66 12.61 -5.51 11.16
N CYS A 67 13.06 -5.64 9.91
CA CYS A 67 14.06 -4.79 9.31
C CYS A 67 13.40 -3.50 8.80
N SER A 68 13.63 -2.38 9.49
CA SER A 68 13.05 -1.09 9.12
C SER A 68 14.13 -0.15 8.56
N PRO A 69 13.99 0.36 7.32
CA PRO A 69 14.77 1.48 6.85
C PRO A 69 14.25 2.74 7.55
N SER A 70 14.92 3.15 8.62
CA SER A 70 14.64 4.41 9.32
C SER A 70 15.81 5.36 9.11
N ASN A 71 15.51 6.61 8.71
CA ASN A 71 16.50 7.70 8.73
C ASN A 71 16.55 8.39 10.09
N SER A 72 15.67 8.05 11.03
CA SER A 72 15.70 8.64 12.36
C SER A 72 16.47 7.73 13.29
N GLU A 73 17.55 8.25 13.84
CA GLU A 73 18.15 7.79 15.10
C GLU A 73 17.16 7.85 16.29
N LYS A 74 15.86 8.09 16.05
CA LYS A 74 14.83 8.43 17.03
C LYS A 74 13.56 7.58 16.97
N ALA A 75 13.33 6.75 15.96
CA ALA A 75 12.16 5.86 15.97
C ALA A 75 12.47 4.67 16.88
N LYS A 76 11.97 4.68 18.11
CA LYS A 76 12.10 3.53 19.01
C LYS A 76 11.12 2.44 18.59
N ALA A 77 11.43 1.18 18.90
CA ALA A 77 10.55 0.04 18.62
C ALA A 77 9.14 0.27 19.19
N GLU A 78 9.07 0.84 20.40
CA GLU A 78 7.84 1.17 21.09
C GLU A 78 7.00 2.19 20.33
N ASP A 79 7.63 3.20 19.72
CA ASP A 79 6.92 4.22 18.92
C ASP A 79 6.25 3.58 17.69
N ILE A 80 6.90 2.60 17.08
CA ILE A 80 6.39 1.90 15.91
C ILE A 80 5.16 1.07 16.29
N VAL A 81 5.24 0.33 17.40
CA VAL A 81 4.11 -0.45 17.93
C VAL A 81 2.97 0.47 18.36
N GLN A 82 3.26 1.57 19.05
CA GLN A 82 2.26 2.53 19.49
C GLN A 82 1.56 3.22 18.30
N ARG A 83 2.29 3.54 17.23
CA ARG A 83 1.69 4.07 16.00
C ARG A 83 0.75 3.06 15.34
N ALA A 84 1.09 1.78 15.36
CA ALA A 84 0.21 0.74 14.82
C ALA A 84 -1.09 0.64 15.61
N ARG A 85 -1.01 0.72 16.94
CA ARG A 85 -2.18 0.78 17.83
C ARG A 85 -3.01 2.03 17.57
N ASN A 86 -2.40 3.21 17.63
CA ASN A 86 -3.14 4.47 17.54
C ASN A 86 -3.78 4.71 16.16
N ARG A 87 -3.13 4.27 15.07
CA ARG A 87 -3.64 4.54 13.71
C ARG A 87 -4.57 3.47 13.18
N PHE A 88 -4.43 2.23 13.64
CA PHE A 88 -5.10 1.09 13.03
C PHE A 88 -5.76 0.16 14.05
N ASN A 89 -5.72 0.52 15.33
CA ASN A 89 -6.25 -0.29 16.43
C ASN A 89 -5.62 -1.70 16.52
N ILE A 90 -4.36 -1.84 16.10
CA ILE A 90 -3.66 -3.13 16.08
C ILE A 90 -2.84 -3.30 17.35
N VAL A 91 -3.08 -4.41 18.05
CA VAL A 91 -2.25 -4.86 19.18
C VAL A 91 -1.49 -6.10 18.74
N LEU A 92 -0.18 -6.09 18.93
CA LEU A 92 0.65 -7.25 18.63
C LEU A 92 0.45 -8.32 19.71
N PRO A 93 0.31 -9.60 19.34
CA PRO A 93 0.14 -10.68 20.32
C PRO A 93 1.42 -11.02 21.07
N ARG A 94 2.59 -10.61 20.55
CA ARG A 94 3.92 -10.88 21.10
C ARG A 94 4.88 -9.72 20.83
N ALA A 95 5.96 -9.64 21.59
CA ALA A 95 7.06 -8.71 21.34
C ALA A 95 7.76 -9.02 20.00
N VAL A 96 8.28 -7.97 19.36
CA VAL A 96 8.93 -8.04 18.05
C VAL A 96 10.25 -7.31 18.15
N GLU A 97 11.33 -7.90 17.63
CA GLU A 97 12.63 -7.27 17.57
C GLU A 97 12.74 -6.40 16.31
N PHE A 98 13.26 -5.18 16.46
CA PHE A 98 13.46 -4.27 15.34
C PHE A 98 14.94 -4.12 15.03
N VAL A 99 15.32 -4.41 13.79
CA VAL A 99 16.66 -4.14 13.26
C VAL A 99 16.59 -2.96 12.33
N PHE A 100 17.17 -1.85 12.77
CA PHE A 100 17.19 -0.62 11.99
C PHE A 100 18.30 -0.65 10.95
N LEU A 101 17.95 -0.28 9.71
CA LEU A 101 18.87 -0.21 8.58
C LEU A 101 19.20 1.24 8.28
N THR A 102 20.44 1.47 7.86
CA THR A 102 21.04 2.80 7.66
C THR A 102 20.99 3.23 6.20
N ARG A 103 20.94 2.29 5.24
CA ARG A 103 21.07 2.56 3.81
C ARG A 103 19.74 2.83 3.09
N ARG A 104 18.78 3.44 3.79
CA ARG A 104 17.44 3.76 3.22
C ARG A 104 17.51 4.69 2.01
N ASN A 105 18.47 5.59 1.98
CA ASN A 105 18.69 6.52 0.87
C ASN A 105 18.80 5.82 -0.50
N PHE A 106 19.30 4.58 -0.55
CA PHE A 106 19.40 3.77 -1.77
C PHE A 106 18.04 3.29 -2.30
N VAL A 107 16.95 3.38 -1.55
CA VAL A 107 15.60 3.02 -2.03
C VAL A 107 14.71 4.24 -2.23
N GLU A 108 15.24 5.45 -2.10
CA GLU A 108 14.50 6.70 -2.30
C GLU A 108 14.55 7.15 -3.77
N ALA A 109 13.39 7.52 -4.33
CA ALA A 109 13.27 7.89 -5.74
C ALA A 109 14.16 9.08 -6.13
N LYS A 110 14.34 10.05 -5.21
CA LYS A 110 15.21 11.23 -5.41
C LYS A 110 16.67 10.89 -5.72
N THR A 111 17.13 9.71 -5.30
CA THR A 111 18.49 9.23 -5.55
C THR A 111 18.69 8.85 -7.02
N TYR A 112 17.61 8.58 -7.75
CA TYR A 112 17.64 8.09 -9.13
C TYR A 112 16.74 8.93 -10.04
N PRO A 113 17.21 10.11 -10.49
CA PRO A 113 16.42 10.98 -11.38
C PRO A 113 16.19 10.37 -12.77
N VAL A 114 17.01 9.40 -13.17
CA VAL A 114 16.93 8.68 -14.45
C VAL A 114 16.90 7.18 -14.16
N LEU A 115 16.05 6.42 -14.89
CA LEU A 115 15.84 4.98 -14.69
C LEU A 115 15.49 4.60 -13.24
N THR A 116 14.61 5.38 -12.61
CA THR A 116 14.27 5.29 -11.19
C THR A 116 13.90 3.88 -10.72
N LEU A 117 13.08 3.14 -11.48
CA LEU A 117 12.69 1.77 -11.10
C LEU A 117 13.89 0.83 -10.96
N LEU A 118 14.81 0.84 -11.92
CA LEU A 118 16.03 0.03 -11.87
C LEU A 118 16.94 0.48 -10.73
N GLY A 119 17.12 1.80 -10.57
CA GLY A 119 17.94 2.36 -9.49
C GLY A 119 17.44 1.93 -8.10
N GLN A 120 16.16 2.11 -7.82
CA GLN A 120 15.55 1.69 -6.55
C GLN A 120 15.60 0.17 -6.36
N SER A 121 15.38 -0.61 -7.42
CA SER A 121 15.48 -2.07 -7.38
C SER A 121 16.89 -2.53 -7.00
N LEU A 122 17.93 -1.95 -7.59
CA LEU A 122 19.33 -2.27 -7.25
C LEU A 122 19.70 -1.75 -5.86
N GLY A 123 19.25 -0.57 -5.49
CA GLY A 123 19.44 -0.04 -4.14
C GLY A 123 18.76 -0.89 -3.06
N SER A 124 17.65 -1.55 -3.39
CA SER A 124 17.03 -2.52 -2.48
C SER A 124 17.90 -3.76 -2.24
N VAL A 125 18.75 -4.15 -3.20
CA VAL A 125 19.73 -5.22 -3.00
C VAL A 125 20.81 -4.79 -2.01
N VAL A 126 21.27 -3.53 -2.09
CA VAL A 126 22.24 -2.96 -1.13
C VAL A 126 21.66 -2.94 0.28
N LEU A 127 20.41 -2.53 0.42
CA LEU A 127 19.67 -2.55 1.69
C LEU A 127 19.42 -4.00 2.17
N GLY A 128 19.09 -4.89 1.23
CA GLY A 128 19.03 -6.34 1.37
C GLY A 128 20.27 -6.94 2.03
N PHE A 129 21.42 -6.55 1.49
CA PHE A 129 22.71 -7.05 1.93
C PHE A 129 23.10 -6.51 3.31
N GLU A 130 22.78 -5.24 3.60
CA GLU A 130 22.93 -4.69 4.96
C GLU A 130 22.13 -5.53 5.98
N ALA A 131 20.89 -5.89 5.65
CA ALA A 131 20.05 -6.68 6.54
C ALA A 131 20.58 -8.11 6.72
N LEU A 132 20.95 -8.80 5.63
CA LEU A 132 21.56 -10.13 5.71
C LEU A 132 22.85 -10.14 6.53
N SER A 133 23.65 -9.08 6.44
CA SER A 133 24.91 -8.97 7.20
C SER A 133 24.67 -8.79 8.70
N LYS A 134 23.53 -8.19 9.09
CA LYS A 134 23.13 -8.06 10.48
C LYS A 134 22.49 -9.34 11.00
N PHE A 135 21.71 -10.01 10.16
CA PHE A 135 20.92 -11.16 10.55
C PHE A 135 20.50 -12.01 9.34
N VAL A 136 20.70 -13.34 9.42
CA VAL A 136 20.28 -14.30 8.39
C VAL A 136 19.06 -15.08 8.89
N PRO A 137 17.85 -14.83 8.36
CA PRO A 137 16.64 -15.51 8.79
C PRO A 137 16.46 -16.88 8.13
N ASP A 138 15.65 -17.76 8.73
CA ASP A 138 15.16 -18.96 8.05
C ASP A 138 14.14 -18.62 6.96
N ILE A 139 13.31 -17.61 7.25
CA ILE A 139 12.24 -17.14 6.37
C ILE A 139 12.36 -15.64 6.19
N TYR A 140 12.44 -15.20 4.95
CA TYR A 140 12.44 -13.80 4.58
C TYR A 140 11.11 -13.43 3.91
N ILE A 141 10.47 -12.36 4.37
CA ILE A 141 9.21 -11.86 3.81
C ILE A 141 9.36 -10.41 3.34
N ASP A 142 9.30 -10.19 2.03
CA ASP A 142 9.24 -8.83 1.47
C ASP A 142 7.82 -8.26 1.55
N SER A 143 7.63 -7.19 2.32
CA SER A 143 6.36 -6.43 2.38
C SER A 143 6.45 -5.02 1.77
N MET A 144 7.59 -4.69 1.17
CA MET A 144 7.90 -3.36 0.62
C MET A 144 7.66 -3.25 -0.88
N GLY A 145 7.63 -4.39 -1.57
CA GLY A 145 7.75 -4.43 -3.02
C GLY A 145 9.19 -4.34 -3.50
N TYR A 146 10.16 -4.78 -2.69
CA TYR A 146 11.57 -4.92 -3.04
C TYR A 146 11.87 -6.32 -3.58
N ALA A 147 11.20 -6.72 -4.67
CA ALA A 147 11.30 -8.07 -5.22
C ALA A 147 12.75 -8.51 -5.55
N PHE A 148 13.66 -7.57 -5.80
CA PHE A 148 15.08 -7.83 -6.07
C PHE A 148 15.84 -8.37 -4.85
N THR A 149 15.28 -8.23 -3.65
CA THR A 149 15.82 -8.83 -2.42
C THR A 149 15.54 -10.34 -2.35
N LEU A 150 14.51 -10.85 -3.03
CA LEU A 150 14.14 -12.26 -3.00
C LEU A 150 15.27 -13.20 -3.43
N PRO A 151 15.91 -13.03 -4.61
CA PRO A 151 17.04 -13.88 -5.00
C PRO A 151 18.23 -13.74 -4.03
N LEU A 152 18.48 -12.54 -3.49
CA LEU A 152 19.56 -12.30 -2.54
C LEU A 152 19.36 -13.16 -1.27
N PHE A 153 18.21 -13.07 -0.62
CA PHE A 153 17.93 -13.86 0.59
C PHE A 153 17.84 -15.36 0.30
N LYS A 154 17.30 -15.75 -0.86
CA LYS A 154 17.19 -17.17 -1.22
C LYS A 154 18.55 -17.84 -1.46
N TYR A 155 19.42 -17.19 -2.23
CA TYR A 155 20.65 -17.81 -2.72
C TYR A 155 21.87 -17.49 -1.85
N VAL A 156 21.94 -16.29 -1.30
CA VAL A 156 23.06 -15.88 -0.42
C VAL A 156 22.72 -16.18 1.03
N GLY A 157 21.48 -15.88 1.46
CA GLY A 157 21.02 -16.15 2.83
C GLY A 157 20.54 -17.57 3.07
N GLY A 158 20.32 -18.38 2.02
CA GLY A 158 19.76 -19.73 2.15
C GLY A 158 18.30 -19.76 2.64
N CYS A 159 17.61 -18.61 2.66
CA CYS A 159 16.29 -18.46 3.26
C CYS A 159 15.18 -19.06 2.38
N LYS A 160 14.08 -19.48 3.00
CA LYS A 160 12.78 -19.54 2.31
C LYS A 160 12.27 -18.12 2.11
N VAL A 161 11.81 -17.78 0.90
CA VAL A 161 11.46 -16.41 0.55
C VAL A 161 9.98 -16.29 0.21
N ALA A 162 9.30 -15.36 0.86
CA ALA A 162 7.92 -14.99 0.57
C ALA A 162 7.80 -13.49 0.31
N CYS A 163 6.68 -13.07 -0.29
CA CYS A 163 6.37 -11.65 -0.39
C CYS A 163 4.88 -11.38 -0.22
N TYR A 164 4.56 -10.19 0.28
CA TYR A 164 3.24 -9.59 0.21
C TYR A 164 3.28 -8.36 -0.71
N THR A 165 2.77 -8.54 -1.93
CA THR A 165 2.80 -7.49 -2.95
C THR A 165 1.48 -6.74 -2.96
N HIS A 166 1.53 -5.46 -2.54
CA HIS A 166 0.41 -4.53 -2.63
C HIS A 166 0.24 -3.95 -4.04
N TYR A 167 1.36 -3.57 -4.65
CA TYR A 167 1.45 -3.03 -6.00
C TYR A 167 2.71 -3.58 -6.66
N PRO A 168 2.64 -4.04 -7.90
CA PRO A 168 3.83 -4.48 -8.59
C PRO A 168 4.73 -3.27 -8.89
N THR A 169 6.06 -3.44 -8.81
CA THR A 169 7.02 -2.37 -9.13
C THR A 169 6.84 -1.83 -10.56
N ILE A 170 6.40 -2.71 -11.47
CA ILE A 170 5.95 -2.38 -12.81
C ILE A 170 4.68 -3.17 -13.13
N SER A 171 3.66 -2.55 -13.72
CA SER A 171 2.43 -3.22 -14.13
C SER A 171 2.31 -3.33 -15.66
N LEU A 172 1.46 -4.25 -16.13
CA LEU A 172 1.10 -4.34 -17.56
C LEU A 172 0.40 -3.07 -18.05
N ASP A 173 -0.31 -2.38 -17.17
CA ASP A 173 -0.99 -1.11 -17.49
C ASP A 173 0.04 0.00 -17.77
N MET A 174 1.11 0.07 -16.99
CA MET A 174 2.23 1.00 -17.25
C MET A 174 2.88 0.73 -18.61
N LEU A 175 3.09 -0.55 -18.96
CA LEU A 175 3.61 -0.94 -20.28
C LEU A 175 2.66 -0.51 -21.41
N SER A 176 1.36 -0.75 -21.23
CA SER A 176 0.31 -0.37 -22.19
C SER A 176 0.22 1.15 -22.39
N LEU A 177 0.22 1.93 -21.30
CA LEU A 177 0.13 3.40 -21.35
C LEU A 177 1.32 4.04 -22.08
N VAL A 178 2.54 3.58 -21.80
CA VAL A 178 3.74 4.10 -22.49
C VAL A 178 3.75 3.66 -23.95
N SER A 179 3.34 2.43 -24.25
CA SER A 179 3.21 1.95 -25.63
C SER A 179 2.16 2.75 -26.44
N LYS A 180 1.07 3.17 -25.79
CA LYS A 180 0.02 4.01 -26.38
C LYS A 180 0.33 5.51 -26.36
N ARG A 181 1.47 5.92 -25.77
CA ARG A 181 1.89 7.31 -25.60
C ARG A 181 0.82 8.19 -24.92
N THR A 182 0.05 7.62 -24.00
CA THR A 182 -1.01 8.34 -23.28
C THR A 182 -0.40 9.14 -22.12
N VAL A 183 -0.72 10.42 -22.03
CA VAL A 183 -0.31 11.27 -20.89
C VAL A 183 -1.03 10.81 -19.63
N SER A 184 -0.27 10.58 -18.56
CA SER A 184 -0.81 10.17 -17.26
C SER A 184 0.13 10.63 -16.15
N TYR A 185 -0.28 10.51 -14.89
CA TYR A 185 0.57 10.86 -13.74
C TYR A 185 1.89 10.05 -13.72
N ASN A 186 1.91 8.86 -14.30
CA ASN A 186 3.10 7.99 -14.45
C ASN A 186 3.76 8.07 -15.84
N ASN A 187 3.21 8.89 -16.75
CA ASN A 187 3.74 9.10 -18.09
C ASN A 187 3.62 10.58 -18.49
N GLN A 188 4.63 11.36 -18.11
CA GLN A 188 4.68 12.81 -18.32
C GLN A 188 4.58 13.20 -19.80
N GLY A 189 3.96 14.37 -20.04
CA GLY A 189 3.69 14.90 -21.38
C GLY A 189 4.91 14.95 -22.28
N PHE A 190 6.07 15.43 -21.81
CA PHE A 190 7.25 15.54 -22.67
C PHE A 190 7.75 14.17 -23.19
N VAL A 191 7.58 13.09 -22.43
CA VAL A 191 7.92 11.74 -22.88
C VAL A 191 6.91 11.25 -23.89
N ALA A 192 5.62 11.46 -23.62
CA ALA A 192 4.53 11.05 -24.51
C ALA A 192 4.62 11.74 -25.89
N HIS A 193 4.95 13.04 -25.92
CA HIS A 193 5.03 13.83 -27.16
C HIS A 193 6.31 13.55 -27.97
N ASN A 194 7.39 13.04 -27.35
CA ASN A 194 8.63 12.69 -28.06
C ASN A 194 8.68 11.20 -28.43
N PRO A 195 8.66 10.83 -29.74
CA PRO A 195 8.62 9.44 -30.18
C PRO A 195 9.89 8.64 -29.85
N ILE A 196 11.06 9.28 -29.79
CA ILE A 196 12.34 8.63 -29.48
C ILE A 196 12.41 8.32 -27.99
N LEU A 197 12.07 9.28 -27.14
CA LEU A 197 12.02 9.08 -25.69
C LEU A 197 10.94 8.07 -25.29
N SER A 198 9.79 8.09 -25.96
CA SER A 198 8.76 7.06 -25.81
C SER A 198 9.31 5.66 -26.17
N ARG A 199 9.99 5.49 -27.31
CA ARG A 199 10.58 4.20 -27.71
C ARG A 199 11.62 3.71 -26.72
N PHE A 200 12.50 4.58 -26.24
CA PHE A 200 13.49 4.25 -25.21
C PHE A 200 12.81 3.82 -23.90
N LYS A 201 11.78 4.56 -23.44
CA LYS A 201 11.04 4.21 -22.23
C LYS A 201 10.30 2.87 -22.36
N VAL A 202 9.72 2.57 -23.52
CA VAL A 202 9.12 1.25 -23.79
C VAL A 202 10.17 0.16 -23.70
N LEU A 203 11.33 0.32 -24.35
CA LEU A 203 12.41 -0.67 -24.29
C LEU A 203 12.88 -0.88 -22.86
N TYR A 204 13.13 0.20 -22.13
CA TYR A 204 13.50 0.16 -20.72
C TYR A 204 12.46 -0.58 -19.87
N TYR A 205 11.18 -0.26 -20.01
CA TYR A 205 10.12 -0.92 -19.24
C TYR A 205 9.98 -2.40 -19.59
N LYS A 206 10.15 -2.78 -20.86
CA LYS A 206 10.15 -4.19 -21.28
C LYS A 206 11.31 -4.96 -20.67
N LEU A 207 12.54 -4.42 -20.75
CA LEU A 207 13.72 -5.03 -20.15
C LEU A 207 13.58 -5.14 -18.63
N PHE A 208 13.09 -4.08 -17.98
CA PHE A 208 12.83 -4.09 -16.56
C PHE A 208 11.74 -5.09 -16.16
N ALA A 209 10.66 -5.22 -16.94
CA ALA A 209 9.62 -6.21 -16.70
C ALA A 209 10.15 -7.65 -16.78
N LEU A 210 11.02 -7.94 -17.75
CA LEU A 210 11.69 -9.26 -17.84
C LEU A 210 12.55 -9.54 -16.60
N LEU A 211 13.34 -8.56 -16.18
CA LEU A 211 14.18 -8.69 -14.98
C LEU A 211 13.34 -8.83 -13.70
N TYR A 212 12.26 -8.04 -13.59
CA TYR A 212 11.31 -8.10 -12.50
C TYR A 212 10.61 -9.46 -12.43
N GLY A 213 10.22 -10.01 -13.58
CA GLY A 213 9.71 -11.37 -13.70
C GLY A 213 10.71 -12.42 -13.23
N PHE A 214 11.97 -12.31 -13.66
CA PHE A 214 13.04 -13.23 -13.28
C PHE A 214 13.31 -13.25 -11.77
N VAL A 215 13.39 -12.08 -11.12
CA VAL A 215 13.63 -12.01 -9.67
C VAL A 215 12.40 -12.43 -8.87
N GLY A 216 11.20 -12.03 -9.31
CA GLY A 216 9.94 -12.39 -8.67
C GLY A 216 9.65 -13.89 -8.71
N ALA A 217 10.03 -14.56 -9.80
CA ALA A 217 9.93 -16.02 -9.93
C ALA A 217 10.71 -16.80 -8.85
N ARG A 218 11.62 -16.15 -8.11
CA ARG A 218 12.39 -16.80 -7.03
C ARG A 218 11.63 -16.90 -5.71
N ALA A 219 10.50 -16.21 -5.56
CA ALA A 219 9.61 -16.37 -4.40
C ALA A 219 9.14 -17.83 -4.27
N ASP A 220 9.18 -18.38 -3.05
CA ASP A 220 8.55 -19.65 -2.71
C ASP A 220 7.04 -19.46 -2.52
N VAL A 221 6.64 -18.32 -1.95
CA VAL A 221 5.24 -17.94 -1.69
C VAL A 221 5.00 -16.50 -2.10
N VAL A 222 3.91 -16.24 -2.82
CA VAL A 222 3.52 -14.90 -3.26
C VAL A 222 2.11 -14.60 -2.75
N MET A 223 1.99 -13.62 -1.87
CA MET A 223 0.72 -13.09 -1.41
C MET A 223 0.45 -11.77 -2.11
N VAL A 224 -0.78 -11.56 -2.59
CA VAL A 224 -1.19 -10.33 -3.26
C VAL A 224 -2.47 -9.79 -2.67
N ASN A 225 -2.60 -8.47 -2.60
CA ASN A 225 -3.73 -7.81 -1.91
C ASN A 225 -5.06 -7.81 -2.69
N SER A 226 -5.06 -8.16 -3.97
CA SER A 226 -6.24 -8.07 -4.83
C SER A 226 -6.14 -8.99 -6.04
N SER A 227 -7.28 -9.27 -6.68
CA SER A 227 -7.33 -9.99 -7.95
C SER A 227 -6.65 -9.24 -9.10
N TRP A 228 -6.63 -7.89 -9.06
CA TRP A 228 -5.90 -7.09 -10.05
C TRP A 228 -4.40 -7.34 -9.90
N THR A 229 -3.87 -7.22 -8.69
CA THR A 229 -2.45 -7.48 -8.40
C THR A 229 -2.07 -8.92 -8.73
N TYR A 230 -2.96 -9.88 -8.44
CA TYR A 230 -2.80 -11.28 -8.84
C TYR A 230 -2.60 -11.44 -10.35
N GLY A 231 -3.45 -10.81 -11.16
CA GLY A 231 -3.34 -10.90 -12.62
C GLY A 231 -1.99 -10.38 -13.14
N HIS A 232 -1.56 -9.20 -12.67
CA HIS A 232 -0.28 -8.63 -13.05
C HIS A 232 0.91 -9.47 -12.59
N ILE A 233 0.92 -9.89 -11.33
CA ILE A 233 2.03 -10.68 -10.76
C ILE A 233 2.10 -12.07 -11.38
N SER A 234 0.97 -12.75 -11.57
CA SER A 234 0.93 -14.06 -12.20
C SER A 234 1.45 -13.99 -13.64
N SER A 235 1.10 -12.94 -14.39
CA SER A 235 1.56 -12.74 -15.76
C SER A 235 3.04 -12.35 -15.84
N LEU A 236 3.50 -11.45 -14.97
CA LEU A 236 4.88 -10.95 -14.99
C LEU A 236 5.88 -11.97 -14.45
N TRP A 237 5.53 -12.64 -13.34
CA TRP A 237 6.43 -13.56 -12.64
C TRP A 237 6.28 -15.00 -13.08
N GLY A 238 5.20 -15.36 -13.78
CA GLY A 238 4.98 -16.69 -14.31
C GLY A 238 4.76 -17.78 -13.24
N LYS A 239 4.24 -17.41 -12.06
CA LYS A 239 4.04 -18.35 -10.93
C LYS A 239 2.63 -18.32 -10.32
N PRO A 240 1.57 -18.64 -11.09
CA PRO A 240 0.21 -18.68 -10.54
C PRO A 240 0.05 -19.73 -9.43
N SER A 241 0.74 -20.87 -9.51
CA SER A 241 0.61 -21.97 -8.56
C SER A 241 1.08 -21.65 -7.13
N CYS A 242 1.98 -20.68 -6.97
CA CYS A 242 2.44 -20.22 -5.65
C CYS A 242 1.97 -18.79 -5.33
N THR A 243 1.02 -18.26 -6.11
CA THR A 243 0.44 -16.92 -5.90
C THR A 243 -0.94 -17.06 -5.31
N SER A 244 -1.26 -16.30 -4.27
CA SER A 244 -2.56 -16.34 -3.60
C SER A 244 -3.03 -14.94 -3.21
N VAL A 245 -4.33 -14.70 -3.38
CA VAL A 245 -4.96 -13.43 -2.97
C VAL A 245 -5.20 -13.45 -1.47
N VAL A 246 -4.57 -12.52 -0.76
CA VAL A 246 -4.76 -12.28 0.67
C VAL A 246 -5.21 -10.83 0.83
N TYR A 247 -6.53 -10.64 0.93
CA TYR A 247 -7.11 -9.31 1.06
C TYR A 247 -6.64 -8.63 2.34
N PRO A 248 -6.42 -7.30 2.31
CA PRO A 248 -6.09 -6.56 3.49
C PRO A 248 -7.21 -6.64 4.52
N PRO A 249 -6.91 -6.96 5.79
CA PRO A 249 -7.90 -6.96 6.85
C PRO A 249 -8.41 -5.55 7.13
N CYS A 250 -9.64 -5.47 7.61
CA CYS A 250 -10.32 -4.25 8.03
C CYS A 250 -10.99 -4.53 9.38
N ASP A 251 -10.90 -3.61 10.33
CA ASP A 251 -11.54 -3.74 11.64
C ASP A 251 -13.05 -3.49 11.52
N THR A 252 -13.80 -4.55 11.21
CA THR A 252 -15.26 -4.46 11.05
C THR A 252 -16.00 -4.30 12.37
N LYS A 253 -15.41 -4.69 13.51
CA LYS A 253 -16.09 -4.65 14.81
C LYS A 253 -16.30 -3.20 15.25
N GLU A 254 -15.27 -2.39 15.13
CA GLU A 254 -15.34 -0.97 15.51
C GLU A 254 -16.36 -0.23 14.63
N PHE A 255 -16.36 -0.46 13.31
CA PHE A 255 -17.33 0.19 12.40
C PHE A 255 -18.78 -0.26 12.66
N LEU A 256 -19.02 -1.51 13.08
CA LEU A 256 -20.36 -1.99 13.44
C LEU A 256 -20.86 -1.39 14.77
N SER A 257 -19.97 -0.89 15.62
CA SER A 257 -20.34 -0.27 16.90
C SER A 257 -20.81 1.18 16.77
N ILE A 258 -20.57 1.80 15.60
CA ILE A 258 -21.00 3.18 15.32
C ILE A 258 -22.52 3.20 15.23
N LYS A 259 -23.16 3.89 16.17
CA LYS A 259 -24.59 4.16 16.13
C LYS A 259 -24.83 5.30 15.14
N GLY A 260 -25.42 4.98 13.99
CA GLY A 260 -25.85 6.01 13.04
C GLY A 260 -26.98 6.85 13.63
N ILE A 261 -27.05 8.11 13.22
CA ILE A 261 -28.23 8.95 13.41
C ILE A 261 -29.30 8.44 12.43
N PRO A 262 -30.56 8.20 12.88
CA PRO A 262 -31.67 7.86 12.00
C PRO A 262 -31.81 8.89 10.86
N ASP A 263 -32.13 8.44 9.64
CA ASP A 263 -32.17 9.33 8.47
C ASP A 263 -33.24 10.43 8.58
N ASP A 264 -34.29 10.19 9.36
CA ASP A 264 -35.37 11.13 9.70
C ASP A 264 -34.92 12.24 10.66
N GLU A 265 -33.83 12.05 11.40
CA GLU A 265 -33.25 13.07 12.28
C GLU A 265 -32.19 13.93 11.56
N LYS A 266 -31.81 13.58 10.32
CA LYS A 266 -30.80 14.31 9.55
C LYS A 266 -31.43 15.45 8.77
N THR A 267 -31.06 16.68 9.15
CA THR A 267 -31.39 17.89 8.38
C THR A 267 -30.54 18.06 7.12
N VAL A 268 -29.39 17.37 7.04
CA VAL A 268 -28.46 17.43 5.90
C VAL A 268 -27.98 16.02 5.54
N LYS A 269 -28.01 15.70 4.24
CA LYS A 269 -27.54 14.46 3.61
C LYS A 269 -26.10 14.66 3.13
N SER A 270 -25.16 13.94 3.74
CA SER A 270 -23.74 13.98 3.36
C SER A 270 -23.40 12.92 2.31
N ILE A 271 -22.75 13.34 1.23
CA ILE A 271 -22.02 12.47 0.31
C ILE A 271 -20.57 12.50 0.76
N VAL A 272 -20.05 11.36 1.24
CA VAL A 272 -18.70 11.29 1.82
C VAL A 272 -17.74 10.61 0.86
N SER A 273 -16.59 11.25 0.62
CA SER A 273 -15.47 10.69 -0.14
C SER A 273 -14.22 10.65 0.74
N ILE A 274 -13.77 9.44 1.08
CA ILE A 274 -12.60 9.21 1.93
C ILE A 274 -11.42 8.76 1.06
N ALA A 275 -10.51 9.67 0.77
CA ALA A 275 -9.29 9.39 0.00
C ALA A 275 -8.21 10.45 0.23
N GLN A 276 -6.94 10.05 0.10
CA GLN A 276 -5.84 11.03 0.12
C GLN A 276 -5.93 11.98 -1.07
N PHE A 277 -5.57 13.26 -0.86
CA PHE A 277 -5.55 14.26 -1.93
C PHE A 277 -4.41 14.00 -2.92
N ARG A 278 -4.70 13.15 -3.91
CA ARG A 278 -3.75 12.64 -4.89
C ARG A 278 -4.32 12.63 -6.31
N PRO A 279 -3.49 12.78 -7.36
CA PRO A 279 -3.96 12.85 -8.75
C PRO A 279 -4.81 11.65 -9.18
N GLU A 280 -4.40 10.44 -8.79
CA GLU A 280 -5.10 9.20 -9.15
C GLU A 280 -6.51 9.06 -8.54
N LYS A 281 -6.87 9.93 -7.58
CA LYS A 281 -8.19 9.95 -6.93
C LYS A 281 -9.22 10.85 -7.61
N ASP A 282 -8.74 11.67 -8.54
CA ASP A 282 -9.57 12.54 -9.37
C ASP A 282 -10.69 13.27 -8.60
N HIS A 283 -10.33 13.97 -7.52
CA HIS A 283 -11.27 14.78 -6.75
C HIS A 283 -11.90 15.89 -7.60
N LYS A 284 -11.21 16.34 -8.66
CA LYS A 284 -11.75 17.32 -9.62
C LYS A 284 -13.01 16.77 -10.31
N LEU A 285 -12.98 15.50 -10.74
CA LEU A 285 -14.17 14.84 -11.29
C LEU A 285 -15.29 14.76 -10.25
N GLN A 286 -14.97 14.41 -9.00
CA GLN A 286 -15.99 14.32 -7.93
C GLN A 286 -16.71 15.66 -7.70
N ILE A 287 -15.96 16.77 -7.60
CA ILE A 287 -16.53 18.12 -7.43
C ILE A 287 -17.37 18.51 -8.66
N ARG A 288 -16.87 18.26 -9.88
CA ARG A 288 -17.63 18.54 -11.11
C ARG A 288 -18.91 17.72 -11.22
N SER A 289 -18.85 16.45 -10.85
CA SER A 289 -20.02 15.57 -10.79
C SER A 289 -21.03 16.06 -9.76
N PHE A 290 -20.57 16.50 -8.59
CA PHE A 290 -21.42 17.07 -7.55
C PHE A 290 -22.08 18.38 -8.01
N ALA A 291 -21.33 19.29 -8.62
CA ALA A 291 -21.88 20.51 -9.19
C ALA A 291 -22.95 20.22 -10.26
N ASN A 292 -22.74 19.22 -11.11
CA ASN A 292 -23.75 18.79 -12.09
C ASN A 292 -24.96 18.11 -11.47
N PHE A 293 -24.78 17.43 -10.33
CA PHE A 293 -25.88 16.86 -9.56
C PHE A 293 -26.75 17.96 -8.95
N LEU A 294 -26.16 18.98 -8.31
CA LEU A 294 -26.89 20.10 -7.71
C LEU A 294 -27.74 20.87 -8.73
N LYS A 295 -27.31 20.97 -9.99
CA LYS A 295 -28.10 21.60 -11.08
C LYS A 295 -29.45 20.92 -11.35
N ARG A 296 -29.65 19.69 -10.85
CA ARG A 296 -30.89 18.92 -11.04
C ARG A 296 -31.83 19.01 -9.83
N LEU A 297 -31.43 19.71 -8.79
CA LEU A 297 -32.18 19.88 -7.55
C LEU A 297 -32.82 21.27 -7.49
N SER A 298 -33.95 21.39 -6.82
CA SER A 298 -34.52 22.67 -6.38
C SER A 298 -33.62 23.37 -5.35
N GLU A 299 -33.78 24.67 -5.14
CA GLU A 299 -32.96 25.40 -4.14
C GLU A 299 -33.09 24.83 -2.72
N SER A 300 -34.30 24.43 -2.31
CA SER A 300 -34.52 23.77 -1.01
C SER A 300 -33.81 22.41 -0.91
N GLU A 301 -33.82 21.63 -1.98
CA GLU A 301 -33.10 20.34 -2.00
C GLU A 301 -31.58 20.52 -2.03
N LYS A 302 -31.09 21.58 -2.69
CA LYS A 302 -29.68 21.93 -2.61
C LYS A 302 -29.30 22.18 -1.16
N GLU A 303 -30.08 22.96 -0.40
CA GLU A 303 -29.96 23.22 1.05
C GLU A 303 -29.79 21.96 1.91
N GLU A 304 -30.30 20.82 1.47
CA GLU A 304 -30.21 19.56 2.20
C GLU A 304 -28.99 18.68 1.88
N VAL A 305 -28.15 18.97 0.87
CA VAL A 305 -27.08 18.04 0.44
C VAL A 305 -25.68 18.65 0.47
N LYS A 306 -24.69 17.94 1.02
CA LYS A 306 -23.29 18.36 1.00
C LYS A 306 -22.34 17.26 0.55
N LEU A 307 -21.18 17.66 0.02
CA LEU A 307 -20.07 16.78 -0.32
C LEU A 307 -18.96 16.97 0.69
N GLU A 308 -18.56 15.90 1.37
CA GLU A 308 -17.44 15.90 2.31
C GLU A 308 -16.25 15.15 1.68
N LEU A 309 -15.17 15.87 1.43
CA LEU A 309 -13.91 15.33 0.94
C LEU A 309 -12.94 15.15 2.11
N ILE A 310 -12.78 13.91 2.56
CA ILE A 310 -11.97 13.54 3.72
C ILE A 310 -10.67 12.89 3.26
N GLY A 311 -9.53 13.48 3.63
CA GLY A 311 -8.24 13.01 3.12
C GLY A 311 -7.04 13.50 3.88
N SER A 312 -5.94 12.75 3.82
CA SER A 312 -4.67 13.23 4.39
C SER A 312 -3.99 14.23 3.46
N CYS A 313 -3.46 15.29 4.06
CA CYS A 313 -2.57 16.27 3.45
C CYS A 313 -1.22 16.18 4.16
N ARG A 314 -0.19 15.68 3.47
CA ARG A 314 1.07 15.26 4.11
C ARG A 314 2.25 16.18 3.84
N ASN A 315 2.20 16.91 2.73
CA ASN A 315 3.30 17.72 2.23
C ASN A 315 2.75 18.92 1.45
N ALA A 316 3.63 19.85 1.08
CA ALA A 316 3.28 21.06 0.34
C ALA A 316 2.55 20.76 -0.98
N GLU A 317 2.89 19.64 -1.65
CA GLU A 317 2.20 19.27 -2.89
C GLU A 317 0.74 18.81 -2.64
N ASP A 318 0.49 18.05 -1.58
CA ASP A 318 -0.88 17.68 -1.19
C ASP A 318 -1.68 18.92 -0.82
N GLN A 319 -1.04 19.90 -0.15
CA GLN A 319 -1.67 21.16 0.21
C GLN A 319 -2.05 21.97 -1.03
N SER A 320 -1.10 22.15 -1.96
CA SER A 320 -1.35 22.83 -3.24
C SER A 320 -2.50 22.19 -4.01
N ARG A 321 -2.64 20.86 -3.97
CA ARG A 321 -3.77 20.16 -4.61
C ARG A 321 -5.09 20.46 -3.93
N VAL A 322 -5.12 20.53 -2.60
CA VAL A 322 -6.33 20.94 -1.86
C VAL A 322 -6.72 22.37 -2.22
N ASP A 323 -5.75 23.28 -2.31
CA ASP A 323 -6.01 24.68 -2.63
C ASP A 323 -6.58 24.82 -4.05
N GLU A 324 -6.04 24.07 -5.03
CA GLU A 324 -6.63 23.96 -6.38
C GLU A 324 -8.07 23.44 -6.37
N LEU A 325 -8.38 22.47 -5.49
CA LEU A 325 -9.73 21.90 -5.39
C LEU A 325 -10.72 22.89 -4.75
N LYS A 326 -10.28 23.67 -3.77
CA LYS A 326 -11.08 24.75 -3.18
C LYS A 326 -11.40 25.82 -4.22
N ALA A 327 -10.40 26.27 -4.97
CA ALA A 327 -10.59 27.22 -6.06
C ALA A 327 -11.56 26.68 -7.13
N LEU A 328 -11.48 25.38 -7.46
CA LEU A 328 -12.44 24.75 -8.38
C LEU A 328 -13.88 24.75 -7.81
N SER A 329 -14.05 24.51 -6.51
CA SER A 329 -15.37 24.58 -5.87
C SER A 329 -15.95 25.99 -5.91
N GLU A 330 -15.12 27.01 -5.74
CA GLU A 330 -15.51 28.43 -5.87
C GLU A 330 -15.89 28.78 -7.32
N GLU A 331 -15.05 28.38 -8.30
CA GLU A 331 -15.32 28.57 -9.73
C GLU A 331 -16.67 27.95 -10.15
N LEU A 332 -17.01 26.79 -9.59
CA LEU A 332 -18.26 26.08 -9.87
C LEU A 332 -19.44 26.56 -9.02
N GLY A 333 -19.24 27.49 -8.07
CA GLY A 333 -20.28 28.02 -7.19
C GLY A 333 -20.84 27.00 -6.21
N VAL A 334 -20.03 26.03 -5.77
CA VAL A 334 -20.43 24.95 -4.84
C VAL A 334 -19.60 24.92 -3.56
N ASN A 335 -18.74 25.92 -3.34
CA ASN A 335 -17.82 26.00 -2.19
C ASN A 335 -18.53 25.94 -0.83
N GLU A 336 -19.74 26.47 -0.69
CA GLU A 336 -20.51 26.39 0.55
C GLU A 336 -21.00 24.95 0.85
N ARG A 337 -20.97 24.07 -0.15
CA ARG A 337 -21.51 22.71 -0.13
C ARG A 337 -20.45 21.63 -0.25
N VAL A 338 -19.18 22.01 -0.33
CA VAL A 338 -18.05 21.09 -0.43
C VAL A 338 -17.11 21.33 0.75
N ASP A 339 -17.17 20.43 1.73
CA ASP A 339 -16.34 20.45 2.91
C ASP A 339 -15.01 19.70 2.66
N PHE A 340 -13.90 20.32 3.06
CA PHE A 340 -12.57 19.71 2.99
C PHE A 340 -12.09 19.35 4.40
N LEU A 341 -12.14 18.06 4.73
CA LEU A 341 -11.78 17.52 6.04
C LEU A 341 -10.37 16.92 5.98
N LEU A 342 -9.37 17.73 6.37
CA LEU A 342 -7.96 17.39 6.20
C LEU A 342 -7.39 16.65 7.42
N SER A 343 -6.79 15.49 7.17
CA SER A 343 -6.01 14.71 8.15
C SER A 343 -6.76 14.42 9.46
N VAL A 344 -8.08 14.21 9.36
CA VAL A 344 -8.97 13.92 10.49
C VAL A 344 -8.51 12.65 11.24
N PRO A 345 -8.45 12.67 12.59
CA PRO A 345 -8.13 11.48 13.39
C PRO A 345 -9.16 10.36 13.23
N PHE A 346 -8.73 9.11 13.43
CA PHE A 346 -9.61 7.94 13.28
C PHE A 346 -10.84 8.02 14.19
N ASP A 347 -10.71 8.52 15.43
CA ASP A 347 -11.84 8.61 16.35
C ASP A 347 -12.90 9.63 15.93
N VAL A 348 -12.52 10.65 15.16
CA VAL A 348 -13.46 11.60 14.57
C VAL A 348 -14.10 11.00 13.31
N LEU A 349 -13.32 10.25 12.51
CA LEU A 349 -13.81 9.56 11.32
C LEU A 349 -14.89 8.49 11.63
N LYS A 350 -14.89 7.94 12.85
CA LYS A 350 -15.93 6.99 13.29
C LYS A 350 -17.28 7.65 13.58
N ILE A 351 -17.30 8.97 13.77
CA ILE A 351 -18.47 9.70 14.26
C ILE A 351 -19.03 10.64 13.18
N ALA A 352 -18.21 11.00 12.20
CA ALA A 352 -18.61 11.70 10.97
C ALA A 352 -19.33 10.74 10.01
#